data_AF-U7QIY9-F1
#
_entry.id   AF-U7QIY9-F1
#
_cell.length_a   1.000
_cell.length_b   1.000
_cell.length_c   1.000
_cell.angle_alpha   90.00
_cell.angle_beta   90.00
_cell.angle_gamma   90.00
#
_symmetry.space_group_name_H-M   'P 1'
#
loop_
_entity.id
_entity.type
_entity.pdbx_description
1 polymer ?
#
loop_
_entity_poly.entity_id
_entity_poly.type
_entity_poly.pdbx_seq_one_letter_code
_entity_poly.pdbx_strand_id
1 'polypeptide(L)'
;MNKKEIQNLIDDNQNHSDFGRLLYHRDRKNKKVLHYSVQLNDTESLAWEPVHSDRQKDQGEIDIWKINKHFHPAKYVHHWSRNKIIQALHISVDEFHKNWQYELFRFNCEHWARLVTTGDCRCFQIHEFKKLQKIPVAGLAIVGVAGFVTGAWEHNGYPQKAITKGL
;
A
#
# COMPACT_ATOMS: atom_id res chain seq x y z
N MET A 1 -14.93 -7.08 -0.01
CA MET A 1 -14.90 -8.43 0.61
C MET A 1 -15.07 -8.30 2.13
N ASN A 2 -15.59 -9.29 2.86
CA ASN A 2 -15.74 -9.17 4.31
C ASN A 2 -14.37 -9.32 5.00
N LYS A 3 -14.09 -8.50 6.02
CA LYS A 3 -12.85 -8.56 6.83
C LYS A 3 -12.51 -9.97 7.30
N LYS A 4 -13.53 -10.72 7.76
CA LYS A 4 -13.33 -12.10 8.23
C LYS A 4 -12.80 -13.02 7.14
N GLU A 5 -13.23 -12.81 5.89
CA GLU A 5 -12.74 -13.59 4.75
C GLU A 5 -11.27 -13.27 4.47
N ILE A 6 -10.87 -12.00 4.53
CA ILE A 6 -9.45 -11.61 4.37
C ILE A 6 -8.59 -12.20 5.49
N GLN A 7 -9.05 -12.14 6.74
CA GLN A 7 -8.33 -12.70 7.89
C GLN A 7 -8.14 -14.22 7.75
N ASN A 8 -9.19 -14.94 7.38
CA ASN A 8 -9.09 -16.37 7.11
C ASN A 8 -8.10 -16.68 5.99
N LEU A 9 -8.12 -15.91 4.89
CA LEU A 9 -7.16 -16.08 3.79
C LEU A 9 -5.71 -15.84 4.22
N ILE A 10 -5.47 -14.88 5.12
CA ILE A 10 -4.14 -14.67 5.72
C ILE A 10 -3.71 -15.92 6.50
N ASP A 11 -4.59 -16.42 7.37
CA ASP A 11 -4.29 -17.55 8.25
C ASP A 11 -4.10 -18.87 7.48
N ASP A 12 -4.89 -19.12 6.45
CA ASP A 12 -4.81 -20.31 5.60
C ASP A 12 -3.50 -20.37 4.80
N ASN A 13 -2.95 -19.21 4.44
CA ASN A 13 -1.75 -19.11 3.61
C ASN A 13 -0.47 -18.83 4.43
N GLN A 14 -0.58 -18.66 5.74
CA GLN A 14 0.52 -18.20 6.60
C GLN A 14 1.77 -19.08 6.57
N ASN A 15 1.65 -20.34 6.14
CA ASN A 15 2.75 -21.32 6.04
C ASN A 15 3.34 -21.42 4.63
N HIS A 16 2.80 -20.73 3.63
CA HIS A 16 3.32 -20.76 2.27
C HIS A 16 4.76 -20.19 2.21
N SER A 17 5.66 -20.81 1.44
CA SER A 17 7.09 -20.43 1.44
C SER A 17 7.32 -18.94 1.15
N ASP A 18 6.52 -18.41 0.22
CA ASP A 18 6.63 -17.04 -0.28
C ASP A 18 5.65 -16.06 0.38
N PHE A 19 4.91 -16.50 1.40
CA PHE A 19 3.98 -15.65 2.15
C PHE A 19 4.67 -14.39 2.68
N GLY A 20 3.99 -13.25 2.58
CA GLY A 20 4.46 -11.97 3.09
C GLY A 20 5.50 -11.29 2.19
N ARG A 21 5.83 -11.87 1.02
CA ARG A 21 6.73 -11.24 0.07
C ARG A 21 6.09 -10.00 -0.55
N LEU A 22 6.86 -8.92 -0.61
CA LEU A 22 6.45 -7.69 -1.31
C LEU A 22 6.58 -7.90 -2.82
N LEU A 23 5.46 -7.79 -3.53
CA LEU A 23 5.39 -7.87 -4.98
C LEU A 23 5.14 -6.49 -5.58
N TYR A 24 5.52 -6.32 -6.84
CA TYR A 24 5.14 -5.17 -7.63
C TYR A 24 4.87 -5.55 -9.09
N HIS A 25 4.06 -4.74 -9.77
CA HIS A 25 3.93 -4.76 -11.21
C HIS A 25 3.69 -3.36 -11.76
N ARG A 26 3.82 -3.19 -13.08
CA ARG A 26 3.46 -1.93 -13.75
C ARG A 26 1.98 -1.91 -14.09
N ASP A 27 1.37 -0.75 -14.00
CA ASP A 27 0.01 -0.53 -14.49
C ASP A 27 -0.10 -0.91 -15.99
N ARG A 28 -1.28 -1.39 -16.40
CA ARG A 28 -1.49 -1.82 -17.78
C ARG A 28 -1.56 -0.65 -18.75
N LYS A 29 -2.25 0.43 -18.37
CA LYS A 29 -2.49 1.62 -19.19
C LYS A 29 -1.35 2.63 -19.08
N ASN A 30 -0.77 2.79 -17.90
CA ASN A 30 0.33 3.72 -17.65
C ASN A 30 1.55 3.02 -17.05
N LYS A 31 2.48 2.57 -17.90
CA LYS A 31 3.68 1.84 -17.47
C LYS A 31 4.59 2.58 -16.49
N LYS A 32 4.41 3.89 -16.27
CA LYS A 32 5.15 4.67 -15.28
C LYS A 32 4.63 4.46 -13.85
N VAL A 33 3.40 3.99 -13.69
CA VAL A 33 2.79 3.69 -12.39
C VAL A 33 3.15 2.28 -11.98
N LEU A 34 3.64 2.14 -10.75
CA LEU A 34 3.94 0.87 -10.10
C LEU A 34 2.91 0.59 -9.04
N HIS A 35 2.38 -0.63 -9.05
CA HIS A 35 1.47 -1.13 -8.03
C HIS A 35 2.18 -2.18 -7.19
N TYR A 36 1.83 -2.25 -5.91
CA TYR A 36 2.47 -3.14 -4.95
C TYR A 36 1.42 -3.94 -4.18
N SER A 37 1.76 -5.18 -3.87
CA SER A 37 0.91 -6.10 -3.14
C SER A 37 1.74 -7.03 -2.25
N VAL A 38 1.09 -7.74 -1.34
CA VAL A 38 1.70 -8.70 -0.41
C VAL A 38 1.30 -10.10 -0.84
N GLN A 39 2.28 -10.95 -1.16
CA GLN A 39 2.03 -12.32 -1.60
C GLN A 39 1.43 -13.16 -0.49
N LEU A 40 0.33 -13.86 -0.77
CA LEU A 40 -0.24 -14.89 0.10
C LEU A 40 0.28 -16.27 -0.31
N ASN A 41 0.13 -16.61 -1.59
CA ASN A 41 0.55 -17.88 -2.19
C ASN A 41 1.05 -17.65 -3.63
N ASP A 42 1.18 -18.70 -4.42
CA ASP A 42 1.64 -18.61 -5.82
C ASP A 42 0.67 -17.88 -6.76
N THR A 43 -0.61 -17.78 -6.39
CA THR A 43 -1.69 -17.28 -7.26
C THR A 43 -2.35 -16.00 -6.76
N GLU A 44 -2.17 -15.66 -5.48
CA GLU A 44 -2.90 -14.58 -4.81
C GLU A 44 -1.98 -13.67 -4.01
N SER A 45 -2.29 -12.38 -4.06
CA SER A 45 -1.68 -11.35 -3.23
C SER A 45 -2.75 -10.39 -2.72
N LEU A 46 -2.49 -9.70 -1.61
CA LEU A 46 -3.34 -8.64 -1.08
C LEU A 46 -2.81 -7.28 -1.51
N ALA A 47 -3.68 -6.39 -1.95
CA ALA A 47 -3.37 -5.00 -2.25
C ALA A 47 -4.36 -4.08 -1.54
N TRP A 48 -3.94 -2.87 -1.19
CA TRP A 48 -4.85 -1.83 -0.75
C TRP A 48 -5.20 -0.95 -1.95
N GLU A 49 -6.47 -0.89 -2.32
CA GLU A 49 -6.96 -0.28 -3.55
C GLU A 49 -7.98 0.83 -3.26
N PRO A 50 -8.17 1.82 -4.15
CA PRO A 50 -9.30 2.74 -4.04
C PRO A 50 -10.60 2.01 -4.38
N VAL A 51 -11.68 2.28 -3.63
CA VAL A 51 -13.04 1.82 -3.98
C VAL A 51 -13.52 2.51 -5.27
N HIS A 52 -13.18 3.80 -5.44
CA HIS A 52 -13.52 4.58 -6.62
C HIS A 52 -12.26 5.08 -7.34
N SER A 53 -11.99 4.52 -8.52
CA SER A 53 -10.78 4.79 -9.31
C SER A 53 -10.65 6.22 -9.87
N ASP A 54 -11.73 7.00 -9.87
CA ASP A 54 -11.79 8.38 -10.37
C ASP A 54 -11.48 9.43 -9.28
N ARG A 55 -11.30 9.01 -8.02
CA ARG A 55 -11.05 9.91 -6.91
C ARG A 55 -9.58 9.94 -6.52
N GLN A 56 -9.07 11.13 -6.23
CA GLN A 56 -7.72 11.28 -5.66
C GLN A 56 -7.64 10.81 -4.21
N LYS A 57 -8.77 10.84 -3.50
CA LYS A 57 -8.95 10.34 -2.13
C LYS A 57 -10.14 9.43 -2.07
N ASP A 58 -9.97 8.28 -1.43
CA ASP A 58 -11.01 7.26 -1.28
C ASP A 58 -10.90 6.60 0.10
N GLN A 59 -11.93 5.87 0.52
CA GLN A 59 -11.87 5.09 1.76
C GLN A 59 -10.85 3.95 1.66
N GLY A 60 -10.66 3.44 0.44
CA GLY A 60 -9.82 2.32 0.12
C GLY A 60 -10.32 1.00 0.69
N GLU A 61 -10.00 -0.10 0.04
CA GLU A 61 -10.31 -1.46 0.50
C GLU A 61 -9.15 -2.42 0.24
N ILE A 62 -8.97 -3.42 1.11
CA ILE A 62 -8.02 -4.51 0.85
C ILE A 62 -8.71 -5.47 -0.11
N ASP A 63 -8.04 -5.74 -1.22
CA ASP A 63 -8.52 -6.60 -2.30
C ASP A 63 -7.52 -7.71 -2.62
N ILE A 64 -8.02 -8.78 -3.24
CA ILE A 64 -7.21 -9.92 -3.68
C ILE A 64 -6.84 -9.75 -5.14
N TRP A 65 -5.54 -9.74 -5.40
CA TRP A 65 -4.98 -9.69 -6.73
C TRP A 65 -4.50 -11.05 -7.18
N LYS A 66 -4.92 -11.46 -8.38
CA LYS A 66 -4.39 -12.66 -9.04
C LYS A 66 -3.00 -12.41 -9.61
N ILE A 67 -2.05 -13.17 -9.09
CA ILE A 67 -0.65 -13.14 -9.53
C ILE A 67 -0.57 -13.74 -10.93
N ASN A 68 0.16 -13.04 -11.80
CA ASN A 68 0.48 -13.50 -13.15
C ASN A 68 1.93 -13.13 -13.46
N LYS A 69 2.40 -13.45 -14.67
CA LYS A 69 3.78 -13.23 -15.13
C LYS A 69 4.32 -11.79 -15.05
N HIS A 70 3.46 -10.80 -14.84
CA HIS A 70 3.87 -9.39 -14.72
C HIS A 70 4.20 -8.96 -13.29
N PHE A 71 3.91 -9.81 -12.31
CA PHE A 71 4.30 -9.60 -10.92
C PHE A 71 5.75 -9.98 -10.72
N HIS A 72 6.47 -9.13 -10.01
CA HIS A 72 7.87 -9.35 -9.69
C HIS A 72 8.10 -9.13 -8.20
N PRO A 73 8.95 -9.94 -7.56
CA PRO A 73 9.35 -9.70 -6.18
C PRO A 73 10.18 -8.41 -6.10
N ALA A 74 9.89 -7.57 -5.11
CA ALA A 74 10.69 -6.39 -4.83
C ALA A 74 12.12 -6.80 -4.41
N LYS A 75 13.13 -6.23 -5.06
CA LYS A 75 14.54 -6.53 -4.77
C LYS A 75 15.06 -5.63 -3.63
N TYR A 76 16.02 -6.14 -2.87
CA TYR A 76 16.72 -5.41 -1.80
C TYR A 76 15.78 -4.85 -0.72
N VAL A 77 14.80 -5.66 -0.32
CA VAL A 77 13.85 -5.33 0.74
C VAL A 77 14.16 -6.18 1.97
N HIS A 78 14.30 -5.55 3.12
CA HIS A 78 14.43 -6.23 4.40
C HIS A 78 13.03 -6.46 4.98
N HIS A 79 12.50 -7.64 4.77
CA HIS A 79 11.21 -8.06 5.33
C HIS A 79 11.28 -8.25 6.84
N TRP A 80 10.17 -7.99 7.50
CA TRP A 80 9.94 -8.44 8.87
C TRP A 80 9.91 -9.97 8.95
N SER A 81 10.00 -10.50 10.19
CA SER A 81 9.73 -11.90 10.41
C SER A 81 8.28 -12.24 10.03
N ARG A 82 8.05 -13.47 9.59
CA ARG A 82 6.73 -13.95 9.16
C ARG A 82 5.62 -13.64 10.18
N ASN A 83 5.86 -13.93 11.46
CA ASN A 83 4.87 -13.65 12.52
C ASN A 83 4.52 -12.16 12.62
N LYS A 84 5.50 -11.26 12.45
CA LYS A 84 5.25 -9.81 12.43
C LYS A 84 4.45 -9.40 11.19
N ILE A 85 4.71 -10.00 10.03
CA ILE A 85 3.93 -9.73 8.82
C ILE A 85 2.48 -10.18 9.01
N ILE A 86 2.24 -11.37 9.57
CA ILE A 86 0.89 -11.88 9.87
C ILE A 86 0.15 -10.90 10.78
N GLN A 87 0.77 -10.50 11.90
CA GLN A 87 0.18 -9.52 12.82
C GLN A 87 -0.10 -8.18 12.14
N ALA A 88 0.84 -7.66 11.36
CA ALA A 88 0.67 -6.39 10.66
C ALA A 88 -0.45 -6.44 9.61
N LEU A 89 -0.60 -7.57 8.90
CA LEU A 89 -1.69 -7.79 7.96
C LEU A 89 -3.03 -7.80 8.69
N HIS A 90 -3.18 -8.55 9.79
CA HIS A 90 -4.40 -8.59 10.60
C HIS A 90 -4.78 -7.19 11.14
N ILE A 91 -3.82 -6.47 11.72
CA ILE A 91 -4.01 -5.08 12.17
C ILE A 91 -4.48 -4.21 10.99
N SER A 92 -3.88 -4.37 9.81
CA SER A 92 -4.25 -3.56 8.65
C SER A 92 -5.68 -3.83 8.17
N VAL A 93 -6.14 -5.08 8.17
CA VAL A 93 -7.53 -5.43 7.81
C VAL A 93 -8.53 -4.78 8.76
N ASP A 94 -8.20 -4.71 10.05
CA ASP A 94 -9.08 -4.15 11.05
C ASP A 94 -9.11 -2.61 11.04
N GLU A 95 -7.94 -2.00 10.89
CA GLU A 95 -7.74 -0.58 11.18
C GLU A 95 -7.58 0.31 9.93
N PHE A 96 -7.10 -0.20 8.79
CA PHE A 96 -6.76 0.67 7.66
C PHE A 96 -7.96 1.44 7.11
N HIS A 97 -9.04 0.72 6.82
CA HIS A 97 -10.29 1.27 6.26
C HIS A 97 -11.07 2.19 7.21
N LYS A 98 -10.74 2.16 8.51
CA LYS A 98 -11.40 2.98 9.53
C LYS A 98 -10.69 4.32 9.71
N ASN A 99 -9.35 4.29 9.72
CA ASN A 99 -8.58 5.43 10.20
C ASN A 99 -7.78 6.13 9.09
N TRP A 100 -7.58 5.50 7.92
CA TRP A 100 -6.81 6.07 6.82
C TRP A 100 -7.57 6.01 5.49
N GLN A 101 -7.45 7.10 4.73
CA GLN A 101 -7.99 7.21 3.39
C GLN A 101 -6.90 6.83 2.38
N TYR A 102 -7.29 6.10 1.35
CA TYR A 102 -6.45 5.86 0.19
C TYR A 102 -6.21 7.19 -0.53
N GLU A 103 -4.96 7.52 -0.77
CA GLU A 103 -4.54 8.68 -1.56
C GLU A 103 -3.55 8.26 -2.62
N LEU A 104 -3.91 8.43 -3.89
CA LEU A 104 -3.17 7.92 -5.05
C LEU A 104 -1.67 8.24 -5.02
N PHE A 105 -1.29 9.42 -4.54
CA PHE A 105 0.11 9.88 -4.55
C PHE A 105 0.83 9.76 -3.21
N ARG A 106 0.17 9.28 -2.14
CA ARG A 106 0.72 9.33 -0.78
C ARG A 106 0.48 8.05 0.00
N PHE A 107 -0.77 7.79 0.36
CA PHE A 107 -1.22 6.62 1.11
C PHE A 107 -1.89 5.64 0.14
N ASN A 108 -1.09 4.91 -0.61
CA ASN A 108 -1.57 4.00 -1.65
C ASN A 108 -1.09 2.57 -1.41
N CYS A 109 -1.30 1.70 -2.42
CA CYS A 109 -0.89 0.30 -2.39
C CYS A 109 0.60 0.10 -2.06
N GLU A 110 1.50 0.97 -2.54
CA GLU A 110 2.94 0.93 -2.20
C GLU A 110 3.16 1.15 -0.71
N HIS A 111 2.57 2.23 -0.19
CA HIS A 111 2.76 2.61 1.20
C HIS A 111 2.27 1.51 2.14
N TRP A 112 1.05 1.00 1.92
CA TRP A 112 0.48 -0.06 2.73
C TRP A 112 1.31 -1.34 2.63
N ALA A 113 1.62 -1.81 1.41
CA ALA A 113 2.30 -3.09 1.22
C ALA A 113 3.71 -3.08 1.82
N ARG A 114 4.46 -1.98 1.67
CA ARG A 114 5.77 -1.82 2.34
C ARG A 114 5.62 -1.79 3.84
N LEU A 115 4.65 -1.06 4.36
CA LEU A 115 4.49 -0.90 5.79
C LEU A 115 4.19 -2.23 6.49
N VAL A 116 3.26 -3.03 5.95
CA VAL A 116 2.89 -4.32 6.56
C VAL A 116 3.96 -5.42 6.37
N THR A 117 4.85 -5.27 5.39
CA THR A 117 5.90 -6.27 5.12
C THR A 117 7.28 -5.92 5.70
N THR A 118 7.55 -4.64 5.97
CA THR A 118 8.89 -4.15 6.33
C THR A 118 8.90 -3.12 7.46
N GLY A 119 7.77 -2.50 7.78
CA GLY A 119 7.70 -1.34 8.67
C GLY A 119 8.11 -0.01 8.04
N ASP A 120 8.51 -0.01 6.77
CA ASP A 120 8.88 1.18 6.03
C ASP A 120 7.63 1.89 5.47
N CYS A 121 7.45 3.15 5.83
CA CYS A 121 6.35 4.00 5.39
C CYS A 121 6.74 4.92 4.22
N ARG A 122 7.93 4.74 3.61
CA ARG A 122 8.33 5.56 2.46
C ARG A 122 7.56 5.15 1.20
N CYS A 123 6.93 6.14 0.55
CA CYS A 123 6.33 6.01 -0.77
C CYS A 123 7.29 6.57 -1.82
N PHE A 124 7.82 5.72 -2.72
CA PHE A 124 8.79 6.14 -3.73
C PHE A 124 8.12 6.81 -4.93
N GLN A 125 6.81 6.63 -5.15
CA GLN A 125 6.08 7.40 -6.15
C GLN A 125 6.13 8.93 -5.92
N ILE A 126 6.25 9.38 -4.66
CA ILE A 126 6.45 10.80 -4.33
C ILE A 126 7.80 11.32 -4.85
N HIS A 127 8.84 10.48 -4.93
CA HIS A 127 10.13 10.90 -5.46
C HIS A 127 10.02 11.28 -6.95
N GLU A 128 9.26 10.51 -7.72
CA GLU A 128 8.96 10.81 -9.12
C GLU A 128 8.05 12.05 -9.25
N PHE A 129 7.09 12.24 -8.33
CA PHE A 129 6.26 13.44 -8.29
C PHE A 129 7.08 14.71 -7.95
N LYS A 130 8.04 14.62 -7.02
CA LYS A 130 8.97 15.71 -6.69
C LYS A 130 9.93 16.05 -7.85
N LYS A 131 10.27 15.10 -8.72
CA LYS A 131 10.97 15.40 -9.98
C LYS A 131 10.11 16.25 -10.92
N LEU A 132 8.80 15.99 -10.98
CA LEU A 132 7.85 16.78 -11.78
C LEU A 132 7.65 18.20 -11.22
N GLN A 133 7.70 18.38 -9.89
CA GLN A 133 7.64 19.71 -9.25
C GLN A 133 8.84 20.62 -9.61
N LYS A 134 9.97 20.06 -10.04
CA LYS A 134 11.14 20.84 -10.51
C LYS A 134 10.96 21.44 -11.91
N ILE A 135 9.85 21.14 -12.60
CA ILE A 135 9.49 21.73 -13.88
C ILE A 135 8.63 22.98 -13.61
N PRO A 136 9.11 24.21 -13.89
CA PRO A 136 8.51 25.45 -13.39
C PRO A 136 7.05 25.68 -13.82
N VAL A 137 6.66 25.18 -15.00
CA VAL A 137 5.28 25.31 -15.51
C VAL A 137 4.30 24.33 -14.81
N ALA A 138 4.78 23.16 -14.38
CA ALA A 138 3.97 22.16 -13.66
C ALA A 138 3.90 22.44 -12.14
N GLY A 139 4.93 23.10 -11.59
CA GLY A 139 5.01 23.42 -10.17
C GLY A 139 3.85 24.28 -9.65
N LEU A 140 3.39 25.27 -10.41
CA LEU A 140 2.32 26.19 -9.99
C LEU A 140 0.95 25.50 -9.86
N ALA A 141 0.57 24.63 -10.80
CA ALA A 141 -0.69 23.89 -10.75
C ALA A 141 -0.68 22.81 -9.65
N ILE A 142 0.48 22.20 -9.40
CA ILE A 142 0.66 21.11 -8.44
C ILE A 142 0.73 21.63 -6.99
N VAL A 143 1.35 22.79 -6.74
CA VAL A 143 1.49 23.36 -5.40
C VAL A 143 0.14 23.80 -4.82
N GLY A 144 -0.79 24.28 -5.65
CA GLY A 144 -2.16 24.60 -5.23
C GLY A 144 -2.95 23.37 -4.76
N VAL A 145 -2.76 22.22 -5.43
CA VAL A 145 -3.36 20.94 -5.00
C VAL A 145 -2.65 20.38 -3.77
N ALA A 146 -1.31 20.47 -3.70
CA ALA A 146 -0.53 19.93 -2.58
C ALA A 146 -0.78 20.68 -1.25
N GLY A 147 -0.95 22.02 -1.29
CA GLY A 147 -1.21 22.84 -0.10
C GLY A 147 -2.58 22.61 0.56
N PHE A 148 -3.56 22.09 -0.18
CA PHE A 148 -4.87 21.71 0.37
C PHE A 148 -4.85 20.29 0.98
N VAL A 149 -3.89 19.45 0.58
CA VAL A 149 -3.76 18.04 1.00
C VAL A 149 -2.81 17.90 2.21
N THR A 150 -2.12 18.98 2.64
CA THR A 150 -1.26 19.00 3.84
C THR A 150 -2.01 19.13 5.17
N GLY A 151 -3.31 19.44 5.18
CA GLY A 151 -4.09 19.56 6.43
C GLY A 151 -4.56 18.25 7.08
N ALA A 152 -4.43 17.10 6.40
CA ALA A 152 -4.90 15.81 6.93
C ALA A 152 -3.90 15.09 7.87
N TRP A 153 -2.70 15.64 8.05
CA TRP A 153 -1.60 15.01 8.80
C TRP A 153 -1.78 15.09 10.31
N GLU A 154 -2.49 16.12 10.78
CA GLU A 154 -2.54 16.47 12.20
C GLU A 154 -3.65 15.73 12.97
N HIS A 155 -4.59 15.08 12.28
CA HIS A 155 -5.79 14.54 12.94
C HIS A 155 -5.75 13.03 13.27
N ASN A 156 -5.10 12.16 12.48
CA ASN A 156 -5.24 10.69 12.64
C ASN A 156 -3.95 9.92 13.00
N GLY A 157 -2.80 10.58 13.04
CA GLY A 157 -1.51 9.95 13.34
C GLY A 157 -0.95 9.05 12.22
N TYR A 158 0.33 8.70 12.34
CA TYR A 158 1.02 7.85 11.34
C TYR A 158 0.52 6.40 11.43
N PRO A 159 0.07 5.76 10.33
CA PRO A 159 -0.31 4.34 10.32
C PRO A 159 0.84 3.43 10.78
N GLN A 160 2.07 3.89 10.59
CA GLN A 160 3.26 3.29 11.15
C GLN A 160 3.16 3.12 12.67
N LYS A 161 2.70 4.13 13.41
CA LYS A 161 2.56 4.04 14.88
C LYS A 161 1.53 3.00 15.29
N ALA A 162 0.43 2.85 14.55
CA ALA A 162 -0.60 1.85 14.85
C ALA A 162 -0.06 0.43 14.65
N ILE A 163 0.61 0.18 13.53
CA ILE A 163 1.23 -1.11 13.26
C ILE A 163 2.37 -1.37 14.26
N THR A 164 3.32 -0.44 14.45
CA THR A 164 4.45 -0.66 15.37
C THR A 164 4.07 -0.74 16.85
N LYS A 165 2.91 -0.19 17.26
CA LYS A 165 2.42 -0.30 18.65
C LYS A 165 1.65 -1.60 18.89
N GLY A 166 1.05 -2.16 17.85
CA GLY A 166 0.31 -3.43 17.90
C GLY A 166 1.17 -4.67 17.64
N LEU A 167 2.40 -4.48 17.15
CA LEU A 167 3.45 -5.50 16.99
C LEU A 167 4.29 -5.67 18.26
#